data_AF-A0A844TKZ6-F1
#
_entry.id   AF-A0A844TKZ6-F1
#
_cell.length_a   1.000
_cell.length_b   1.000
_cell.length_c   1.000
_cell.angle_alpha   90.00
_cell.angle_beta   90.00
_cell.angle_gamma   90.00
#
_symmetry.space_group_name_H-M   'P 1'
#
loop_
_entity.id
_entity.type
_entity.pdbx_description
1 polymer ?
#
loop_
_entity_poly.entity_id
_entity_poly.type
_entity_poly.pdbx_seq_one_letter_code
_entity_poly.pdbx_strand_id
1 'polypeptide(L)'
;MNLHGFAKLRRILFLLIALLFCQPAWAGNRVALVIGNSAYKNAAPLSNPVNDAAIVEATMRSAGFDVVQTRLDLQAVEMRRTLRDFADQARDADVAVVYYAGHGIEIEGTNYLIPVDATLERDTDVYDEAFSLDRVMLAIEPARQLRLVILDACRNNPFSEKMKRTVGSRAISRGLARIEPATPNTLVAFAAKAGSTASDGGSKNSPYAAALVKYIGTPGLDLRRVFGFVRDDVMKATGNRQEPYVYGTLGGDDVPLVPAKESAKEPARAPAQEAVSSTTQRSEMRRDYELALQVGNKDALNFFIAQYPDGYYASLAKLQLAKIDAEEKRVAAAEKARQAEQEQARLVNEGAQQTQLAKAASDLKAAQEARAAAEAAKETAQHQAAQAEQRRVAAETAAAAKNAVPSAPDPLRETNSNTDTKVAALPNPQAPAPPLSPAELAKSVQTELRRVGCLTGSASGEWDAASRRSLELFNQNAGTKFDTKAARADALDAIKLKSARVCPLICGSGLKRDGDHCVKITCAAGYFLNDDDECEKRKVRQVPSARLERREREPAPARPARPKAEASAGNKPEGGGMPFMFFLP
;
A
#
# COMPACT_ATOMS: atom_id res chain seq x y z
N MET A 1 48.98 67.76 30.32
CA MET A 1 48.16 66.54 30.44
C MET A 1 46.89 66.68 29.61
N ASN A 2 46.82 66.01 28.46
CA ASN A 2 45.72 66.15 27.49
C ASN A 2 44.54 65.22 27.83
N LEU A 3 43.70 65.62 28.79
CA LEU A 3 42.49 64.90 29.18
C LEU A 3 41.45 64.76 28.04
N HIS A 4 41.49 65.64 27.04
CA HIS A 4 40.53 65.66 25.93
C HIS A 4 40.76 64.55 24.89
N GLY A 5 42.00 64.05 24.76
CA GLY A 5 42.33 62.99 23.79
C GLY A 5 41.78 61.62 24.21
N PHE A 6 41.85 61.32 25.50
CA PHE A 6 41.36 60.05 26.07
C PHE A 6 39.83 59.92 26.00
N ALA A 7 39.09 61.02 26.15
CA ALA A 7 37.64 61.01 26.04
C ALA A 7 37.14 60.74 24.61
N LYS A 8 37.83 61.28 23.59
CA LYS A 8 37.51 60.99 22.18
C LYS A 8 37.85 59.55 21.80
N LEU A 9 39.00 59.05 22.23
CA LEU A 9 39.42 57.67 21.96
C LEU A 9 38.48 56.65 22.61
N ARG A 10 38.02 56.93 23.84
CA ARG A 10 37.07 56.07 24.56
C ARG A 10 35.67 56.07 23.94
N ARG A 11 35.21 57.19 23.37
CA ARG A 11 33.94 57.26 22.60
C ARG A 11 34.02 56.50 21.28
N ILE A 12 35.15 56.61 20.57
CA ILE A 12 35.38 55.87 19.32
C ILE A 12 35.46 54.37 19.59
N LEU A 13 36.15 53.95 20.66
CA LEU A 13 36.24 52.56 21.07
C LEU A 13 34.86 51.99 21.47
N PHE A 14 34.03 52.77 22.15
CA PHE A 14 32.67 52.37 22.51
C PHE A 14 31.76 52.20 21.28
N LEU A 15 31.92 53.07 20.27
CA LEU A 15 31.18 53.01 19.00
C LEU A 15 31.62 51.81 18.16
N LEU A 16 32.92 51.49 18.13
CA LEU A 16 33.46 50.30 17.48
C LEU A 16 33.02 49.01 18.16
N ILE A 17 32.97 48.98 19.49
CA ILE A 17 32.44 47.82 20.24
C ILE A 17 30.94 47.66 20.01
N ALA A 18 30.17 48.74 19.94
CA ALA A 18 28.74 48.68 19.62
C ALA A 18 28.47 48.17 18.19
N LEU A 19 29.34 48.48 17.23
CA LEU A 19 29.30 47.94 15.87
C LEU A 19 29.71 46.46 15.80
N LEU A 20 30.57 45.99 16.71
CA LEU A 20 30.98 44.58 16.82
C LEU A 20 29.90 43.66 17.45
N PHE A 21 29.00 44.22 18.25
CA PHE A 21 27.83 43.51 18.80
C PHE A 21 26.64 43.44 17.83
N CYS A 22 26.72 44.11 16.68
CA CYS A 22 25.72 44.00 15.62
C CYS A 22 26.09 42.86 14.66
N GLN A 23 26.19 41.63 15.18
CA GLN A 23 26.25 40.47 14.30
C GLN A 23 24.91 40.37 13.57
N PRO A 24 24.87 40.09 12.25
CA PRO A 24 23.63 39.71 11.61
C PRO A 24 23.15 38.46 12.35
N ALA A 25 22.00 38.54 12.99
CA ALA A 25 21.31 37.35 13.43
C ALA A 25 21.13 36.49 12.17
N TRP A 26 21.84 35.36 12.10
CA TRP A 26 21.65 34.37 11.04
C TRP A 26 20.26 33.77 11.25
N ALA A 27 19.24 34.48 10.79
CA ALA A 27 17.92 33.92 10.58
C ALA A 27 18.10 32.84 9.51
N GLY A 28 17.81 31.59 9.86
CA GLY A 28 17.91 30.48 8.91
C GLY A 28 17.04 30.75 7.69
N ASN A 29 17.50 30.36 6.50
CA ASN A 29 16.79 30.61 5.25
C ASN A 29 15.50 29.76 5.23
N ARG A 30 14.35 30.41 5.18
CA ARG A 30 13.02 29.77 5.20
C ARG A 30 12.32 30.00 3.87
N VAL A 31 12.00 28.91 3.19
CA VAL A 31 11.34 28.93 1.87
C VAL A 31 9.98 28.25 1.93
N ALA A 32 8.99 28.85 1.29
CA ALA A 32 7.65 28.31 1.16
C ALA A 32 7.18 28.35 -0.30
N LEU A 33 6.57 27.25 -0.74
CA LEU A 33 5.85 27.14 -2.00
C LEU A 33 4.37 26.93 -1.70
N VAL A 34 3.53 27.81 -2.23
CA VAL A 34 2.07 27.79 -2.03
C VAL A 34 1.42 27.61 -3.40
N ILE A 35 0.72 26.51 -3.59
CA ILE A 35 0.02 26.18 -4.83
C ILE A 35 -1.47 26.11 -4.56
N GLY A 36 -2.26 26.88 -5.32
CA GLY A 36 -3.73 26.83 -5.28
C GLY A 36 -4.29 26.58 -6.67
N ASN A 37 -4.87 25.39 -6.89
CA ASN A 37 -5.48 25.01 -8.16
C ASN A 37 -7.01 24.98 -8.02
N SER A 38 -7.68 25.82 -8.80
CA SER A 38 -9.13 26.05 -8.78
C SER A 38 -9.77 25.83 -10.16
N ALA A 39 -9.15 26.35 -11.22
CA ALA A 39 -9.71 26.45 -12.57
C ALA A 39 -9.44 25.21 -13.44
N TYR A 40 -9.90 24.04 -13.00
CA TYR A 40 -9.74 22.77 -13.73
C TYR A 40 -10.48 22.77 -15.06
N LYS A 41 -9.79 22.40 -16.15
CA LYS A 41 -10.38 22.34 -17.51
C LYS A 41 -11.29 21.13 -17.71
N ASN A 42 -10.91 19.98 -17.14
CA ASN A 42 -11.58 18.70 -17.40
C ASN A 42 -12.24 18.07 -16.16
N ALA A 43 -12.13 18.73 -14.99
CA ALA A 43 -12.75 18.34 -13.72
C ALA A 43 -13.57 19.48 -13.12
N ALA A 44 -14.35 19.18 -12.08
CA ALA A 44 -15.14 20.20 -11.39
C ALA A 44 -14.21 21.29 -10.79
N PRO A 45 -14.45 22.58 -11.08
CA PRO A 45 -13.65 23.65 -10.51
C PRO A 45 -13.87 23.79 -9.00
N LEU A 46 -12.86 24.26 -8.30
CA LEU A 46 -12.90 24.50 -6.85
C LEU A 46 -12.87 26.00 -6.58
N SER A 47 -13.76 26.52 -5.74
CA SER A 47 -13.87 27.97 -5.48
C SER A 47 -12.85 28.50 -4.47
N ASN A 48 -12.33 27.63 -3.60
CA ASN A 48 -11.60 28.03 -2.40
C ASN A 48 -10.06 27.98 -2.50
N PRO A 49 -9.42 27.07 -3.28
CA PRO A 49 -7.96 26.96 -3.32
C PRO A 49 -7.19 28.25 -3.61
N VAL A 50 -7.70 29.14 -4.46
CA VAL A 50 -7.10 30.46 -4.71
C VAL A 50 -7.16 31.37 -3.49
N ASN A 51 -8.29 31.38 -2.77
CA ASN A 51 -8.43 32.15 -1.53
C ASN A 51 -7.56 31.56 -0.41
N ASP A 52 -7.51 30.23 -0.31
CA ASP A 52 -6.70 29.49 0.65
C ASP A 52 -5.20 29.76 0.45
N ALA A 53 -4.74 29.71 -0.80
CA ALA A 53 -3.37 30.06 -1.16
C ALA A 53 -3.03 31.52 -0.76
N ALA A 54 -3.94 32.47 -0.99
CA ALA A 54 -3.72 33.87 -0.64
C ALA A 54 -3.59 34.10 0.87
N ILE A 55 -4.44 33.47 1.69
CA ILE A 55 -4.33 33.61 3.16
C ILE A 55 -3.08 32.92 3.70
N VAL A 56 -2.72 31.75 3.16
CA VAL A 56 -1.53 31.00 3.60
C VAL A 56 -0.27 31.77 3.20
N GLU A 57 -0.21 32.36 2.01
CA GLU A 57 0.89 33.25 1.63
C GLU A 57 1.07 34.38 2.64
N ALA A 58 0.00 35.09 2.97
CA ALA A 58 0.05 36.20 3.92
C ALA A 58 0.55 35.75 5.30
N THR A 59 0.11 34.58 5.76
CA THR A 59 0.55 33.99 7.03
C THR A 59 2.01 33.52 6.99
N MET A 60 2.48 32.93 5.88
CA MET A 60 3.89 32.51 5.75
C MET A 60 4.82 33.73 5.71
N ARG A 61 4.41 34.81 5.03
CA ARG A 61 5.15 36.08 5.03
C ARG A 61 5.21 36.69 6.43
N SER A 62 4.10 36.70 7.18
CA SER A 62 4.07 37.23 8.55
C SER A 62 4.81 36.36 9.57
N ALA A 63 4.91 35.05 9.30
CA ALA A 63 5.75 34.08 10.01
C ALA A 63 7.26 34.29 9.77
N GLY A 64 7.62 35.14 8.81
CA GLY A 64 8.99 35.55 8.51
C GLY A 64 9.71 34.68 7.48
N PHE A 65 8.98 33.95 6.63
CA PHE A 65 9.60 33.25 5.51
C PHE A 65 10.28 34.23 4.56
N ASP A 66 11.54 33.95 4.20
CA ASP A 66 12.35 34.80 3.34
C ASP A 66 11.85 34.78 1.90
N VAL A 67 11.44 33.60 1.43
CA VAL A 67 10.89 33.40 0.09
C VAL A 67 9.56 32.68 0.19
N VAL A 68 8.49 33.33 -0.27
CA VAL A 68 7.18 32.72 -0.42
C VAL A 68 6.79 32.79 -1.89
N GLN A 69 6.81 31.65 -2.56
CA GLN A 69 6.38 31.52 -3.95
C GLN A 69 4.93 31.05 -4.01
N THR A 70 4.03 31.96 -4.36
CA THR A 70 2.64 31.60 -4.65
C THR A 70 2.47 31.34 -6.15
N ARG A 71 1.77 30.26 -6.49
CA ARG A 71 1.34 29.95 -7.86
C ARG A 71 -0.11 29.49 -7.84
N LEU A 72 -0.87 29.98 -8.80
CA LEU A 72 -2.30 29.69 -8.93
C LEU A 72 -2.55 29.00 -10.27
N ASP A 73 -3.48 28.06 -10.28
CA ASP A 73 -3.97 27.37 -11.48
C ASP A 73 -2.85 26.84 -12.38
N LEU A 74 -1.89 26.12 -11.79
CA LEU A 74 -0.72 25.63 -12.48
C LEU A 74 -1.05 24.51 -13.47
N GLN A 75 -0.55 24.67 -14.69
CA GLN A 75 -0.52 23.61 -15.69
C GLN A 75 0.62 22.62 -15.42
N ALA A 76 0.56 21.41 -15.97
CA ALA A 76 1.53 20.35 -15.70
C ALA A 76 2.98 20.79 -16.00
N VAL A 77 3.22 21.49 -17.11
CA VAL A 77 4.56 21.98 -17.47
C VAL A 77 5.07 23.01 -16.46
N GLU A 78 4.19 23.91 -16.01
CA GLU A 78 4.54 24.98 -15.07
C GLU A 78 4.74 24.44 -13.66
N MET A 79 3.92 23.47 -13.23
CA MET A 79 4.08 22.77 -11.96
C MET A 79 5.42 22.03 -11.90
N ARG A 80 5.81 21.37 -13.00
CA ARG A 80 7.12 20.71 -13.11
C ARG A 80 8.28 21.68 -12.95
N ARG A 81 8.21 22.85 -13.59
CA ARG A 81 9.22 23.91 -13.48
C ARG A 81 9.24 24.48 -12.06
N THR A 82 8.07 24.79 -11.50
CA THR A 82 7.93 25.35 -10.15
C THR A 82 8.53 24.43 -9.10
N LEU A 83 8.25 23.12 -9.14
CA LEU A 83 8.83 22.15 -8.22
C LEU A 83 10.35 22.03 -8.36
N ARG A 84 10.87 22.07 -9.59
CA ARG A 84 12.32 22.06 -9.84
C ARG A 84 12.99 23.31 -9.28
N ASP A 85 12.45 24.47 -9.61
CA ASP A 85 13.02 25.76 -9.20
C ASP A 85 12.92 25.93 -7.66
N PHE A 86 11.88 25.38 -7.04
CA PHE A 86 11.76 25.31 -5.58
C PHE A 86 12.76 24.32 -4.96
N ALA A 87 13.00 23.16 -5.59
CA ALA A 87 14.00 22.22 -5.13
C ALA A 87 15.41 22.81 -5.11
N ASP A 88 15.74 23.66 -6.08
CA ASP A 88 17.01 24.38 -6.10
C ASP A 88 17.11 25.40 -4.96
N GLN A 89 16.01 26.09 -4.62
CA GLN A 89 15.97 27.00 -3.46
C GLN A 89 16.02 26.26 -2.12
N ALA A 90 15.43 25.07 -2.04
CA ALA A 90 15.41 24.27 -0.81
C ALA A 90 16.81 23.80 -0.39
N ARG A 91 17.78 23.73 -1.30
CA ARG A 91 19.17 23.29 -0.99
C ARG A 91 19.89 24.17 0.02
N ASP A 92 19.59 25.47 0.00
CA ASP A 92 20.18 26.45 0.90
C ASP A 92 19.24 26.86 2.03
N ALA A 93 18.09 26.19 2.14
CA ALA A 93 17.07 26.46 3.14
C ALA A 93 17.21 25.57 4.37
N ASP A 94 17.01 26.15 5.55
CA ASP A 94 16.87 25.42 6.81
C ASP A 94 15.46 24.86 6.95
N VAL A 95 14.46 25.60 6.48
CA VAL A 95 13.05 25.20 6.49
C VAL A 95 12.47 25.28 5.09
N ALA A 96 11.88 24.18 4.62
CA ALA A 96 11.11 24.15 3.38
C ALA A 96 9.66 23.72 3.66
N VAL A 97 8.72 24.57 3.24
CA VAL A 97 7.28 24.31 3.34
C VAL A 97 6.65 24.24 1.95
N VAL A 98 5.85 23.22 1.68
CA VAL A 98 4.96 23.18 0.51
C VAL A 98 3.52 23.13 1.00
N TYR A 99 2.71 24.10 0.58
CA TYR A 99 1.27 24.07 0.73
C TYR A 99 0.63 23.83 -0.63
N TYR A 100 -0.26 22.85 -0.72
CA TYR A 100 -1.04 22.58 -1.92
C TYR A 100 -2.53 22.52 -1.58
N ALA A 101 -3.33 23.31 -2.29
CA ALA A 101 -4.78 23.24 -2.29
C ALA A 101 -5.29 22.91 -3.69
N GLY A 102 -6.18 21.91 -3.81
CA GLY A 102 -6.72 21.48 -5.10
C GLY A 102 -7.21 20.02 -5.10
N HIS A 103 -7.42 19.46 -6.28
CA HIS A 103 -7.73 18.03 -6.43
C HIS A 103 -6.49 17.17 -6.20
N GLY A 104 -6.68 16.04 -5.51
CA GLY A 104 -5.70 14.98 -5.37
C GLY A 104 -6.35 13.60 -5.49
N ILE A 105 -5.60 12.62 -5.99
CA ILE A 105 -6.12 11.25 -6.17
C ILE A 105 -5.12 10.22 -5.65
N GLU A 106 -5.63 9.09 -5.18
CA GLU A 106 -4.84 7.88 -4.93
C GLU A 106 -4.99 6.88 -6.06
N ILE A 107 -3.87 6.38 -6.57
CA ILE A 107 -3.82 5.23 -7.45
C ILE A 107 -2.75 4.28 -6.91
N GLU A 108 -3.16 3.04 -6.63
CA GLU A 108 -2.27 1.96 -6.15
C GLU A 108 -1.46 2.36 -4.89
N GLY A 109 -2.09 3.06 -3.96
CA GLY A 109 -1.42 3.51 -2.73
C GLY A 109 -0.47 4.70 -2.92
N THR A 110 -0.40 5.28 -4.12
CA THR A 110 0.40 6.47 -4.42
C THR A 110 -0.48 7.70 -4.55
N ASN A 111 -0.04 8.80 -3.95
CA ASN A 111 -0.76 10.07 -3.91
C ASN A 111 -0.34 10.96 -5.06
N TYR A 112 -1.31 11.48 -5.80
CA TYR A 112 -1.07 12.36 -6.94
C TYR A 112 -1.78 13.70 -6.75
N LEU A 113 -1.07 14.79 -7.05
CA LEU A 113 -1.58 16.14 -7.14
C LEU A 113 -1.94 16.43 -8.60
N ILE A 114 -3.10 17.05 -8.82
CA ILE A 114 -3.66 17.23 -10.16
C ILE A 114 -3.48 18.69 -10.65
N PRO A 115 -2.74 18.91 -11.76
CA PRO A 115 -2.68 20.19 -12.45
C PRO A 115 -4.03 20.58 -13.10
N VAL A 116 -4.22 21.86 -13.40
CA VAL A 116 -5.52 22.34 -13.94
C VAL A 116 -5.81 21.89 -15.37
N ASP A 117 -4.78 21.52 -16.14
CA ASP A 117 -4.88 21.05 -17.52
C ASP A 117 -4.97 19.53 -17.66
N ALA A 118 -4.92 18.78 -16.56
CA ALA A 118 -5.01 17.33 -16.58
C ALA A 118 -6.33 16.85 -17.22
N THR A 119 -6.23 15.88 -18.11
CA THR A 119 -7.34 15.22 -18.82
C THR A 119 -7.71 13.89 -18.17
N LEU A 120 -6.71 13.09 -17.81
CA LEU A 120 -6.82 11.79 -17.15
C LEU A 120 -7.89 10.89 -17.79
N GLU A 121 -7.77 10.68 -19.11
CA GLU A 121 -8.71 9.84 -19.87
C GLU A 121 -8.60 8.37 -19.51
N ARG A 122 -7.39 7.90 -19.16
CA ARG A 122 -7.09 6.55 -18.69
C ARG A 122 -6.42 6.59 -17.31
N ASP A 123 -6.56 5.50 -16.59
CA ASP A 123 -5.85 5.24 -15.33
C ASP A 123 -4.32 5.41 -15.46
N THR A 124 -3.74 5.01 -16.59
CA THR A 124 -2.30 5.16 -16.87
C THR A 124 -1.87 6.60 -17.12
N ASP A 125 -2.78 7.49 -17.52
CA ASP A 125 -2.43 8.88 -17.85
C ASP A 125 -2.03 9.67 -16.60
N VAL A 126 -2.37 9.16 -15.40
CA VAL A 126 -1.92 9.74 -14.12
C VAL A 126 -0.40 9.85 -14.03
N TYR A 127 0.34 8.91 -14.64
CA TYR A 127 1.79 8.88 -14.55
C TYR A 127 2.46 10.00 -15.35
N ASP A 128 1.78 10.51 -16.39
CA ASP A 128 2.30 11.54 -17.29
C ASP A 128 1.72 12.93 -16.97
N GLU A 129 0.45 12.98 -16.58
CA GLU A 129 -0.30 14.23 -16.40
C GLU A 129 -0.37 14.71 -14.94
N ALA A 130 -0.23 13.82 -13.96
CA ALA A 130 -0.29 14.16 -12.54
C ALA A 130 1.08 14.12 -11.85
N PHE A 131 1.15 14.65 -10.64
CA PHE A 131 2.40 14.77 -9.87
C PHE A 131 2.33 13.92 -8.62
N SER A 132 3.17 12.88 -8.53
CA SER A 132 3.25 12.11 -7.29
C SER A 132 3.68 12.98 -6.12
N LEU A 133 3.13 12.71 -4.94
CA LEU A 133 3.52 13.37 -3.70
C LEU A 133 5.00 13.10 -3.39
N ASP A 134 5.52 11.93 -3.75
CA ASP A 134 6.94 11.64 -3.64
C ASP A 134 7.80 12.63 -4.43
N ARG A 135 7.33 13.11 -5.59
CA ARG A 135 8.02 14.16 -6.34
C ARG A 135 8.06 15.50 -5.60
N VAL A 136 7.03 15.82 -4.83
CA VAL A 136 7.01 17.01 -3.97
C VAL A 136 7.91 16.82 -2.76
N MET A 137 7.94 15.61 -2.19
CA MET A 137 8.83 15.24 -1.09
C MET A 137 10.31 15.34 -1.51
N LEU A 138 10.64 14.92 -2.72
CA LEU A 138 11.97 15.09 -3.32
C LEU A 138 12.35 16.57 -3.49
N ALA A 139 11.38 17.46 -3.72
CA ALA A 139 11.64 18.89 -3.86
C ALA A 139 12.02 19.56 -2.52
N ILE A 140 11.50 19.07 -1.39
CA ILE A 140 11.86 19.59 -0.06
C ILE A 140 13.00 18.84 0.62
N GLU A 141 13.33 17.64 0.14
CA GLU A 141 14.38 16.79 0.71
C GLU A 141 15.70 17.54 1.01
N PRO A 142 16.19 18.46 0.15
CA PRO A 142 17.45 19.17 0.39
C PRO A 142 17.47 20.09 1.61
N ALA A 143 16.32 20.43 2.21
CA ALA A 143 16.25 21.32 3.36
C ALA A 143 16.90 20.71 4.61
N ARG A 144 17.57 21.54 5.41
CA ARG A 144 18.49 21.06 6.47
C ARG A 144 17.82 20.68 7.78
N GLN A 145 16.79 21.42 8.21
CA GLN A 145 16.22 21.29 9.55
C GLN A 145 14.78 20.79 9.54
N LEU A 146 13.90 21.41 8.75
CA LEU A 146 12.47 21.09 8.72
C LEU A 146 11.95 20.98 7.29
N ARG A 147 11.25 19.88 7.04
CA ARG A 147 10.57 19.57 5.78
C ARG A 147 9.08 19.40 6.07
N LEU A 148 8.26 20.30 5.55
CA LEU A 148 6.83 20.30 5.83
C LEU A 148 6.02 20.34 4.54
N VAL A 149 5.18 19.33 4.32
CA VAL A 149 4.16 19.35 3.27
C VAL A 149 2.79 19.44 3.91
N ILE A 150 1.97 20.37 3.42
CA ILE A 150 0.60 20.59 3.85
C ILE A 150 -0.30 20.42 2.64
N LEU A 151 -1.23 19.46 2.72
CA LEU A 151 -2.10 19.06 1.63
C LEU A 151 -3.56 19.30 2.00
N ASP A 152 -4.11 20.36 1.42
CA ASP A 152 -5.51 20.72 1.48
C ASP A 152 -6.22 20.25 0.21
N ALA A 153 -6.20 18.93 0.00
CA ALA A 153 -6.73 18.32 -1.20
C ALA A 153 -7.82 17.31 -0.88
N CYS A 154 -8.87 17.38 -1.70
CA CYS A 154 -9.86 16.32 -1.75
C CYS A 154 -9.20 15.05 -2.29
N ARG A 155 -9.63 13.92 -1.73
CA ARG A 155 -9.08 12.57 -1.91
C ARG A 155 -9.96 11.72 -2.85
N ASN A 156 -11.03 12.29 -3.39
CA ASN A 156 -11.93 11.64 -4.35
C ASN A 156 -11.43 11.89 -5.77
N ASN A 157 -11.44 10.88 -6.64
CA ASN A 157 -11.05 11.06 -8.03
C ASN A 157 -12.18 11.76 -8.82
N PRO A 158 -12.05 13.06 -9.19
CA PRO A 158 -13.10 13.75 -9.93
C PRO A 158 -13.19 13.28 -11.39
N PHE A 159 -12.24 12.47 -11.86
CA PHE A 159 -12.21 11.88 -13.19
C PHE A 159 -12.77 10.46 -13.20
N SER A 160 -13.21 9.89 -12.06
CA SER A 160 -13.60 8.48 -11.96
C SER A 160 -14.76 8.06 -12.86
N GLU A 161 -15.62 9.01 -13.26
CA GLU A 161 -16.74 8.76 -14.16
C GLU A 161 -16.34 8.77 -15.65
N LYS A 162 -15.28 9.52 -16.00
CA LYS A 162 -14.82 9.70 -17.39
C LYS A 162 -13.62 8.81 -17.73
N MET A 163 -12.84 8.42 -16.73
CA MET A 163 -11.61 7.66 -16.88
C MET A 163 -11.88 6.21 -17.27
N LYS A 164 -11.31 5.78 -18.40
CA LYS A 164 -11.33 4.40 -18.88
C LYS A 164 -10.32 3.58 -18.07
N ARG A 165 -10.77 2.51 -17.42
CA ARG A 165 -9.89 1.59 -16.70
C ARG A 165 -9.23 0.64 -17.70
N THR A 166 -7.91 0.73 -17.83
CA THR A 166 -7.14 -0.01 -18.83
C THR A 166 -6.36 -1.15 -18.20
N VAL A 167 -6.08 -1.07 -16.89
CA VAL A 167 -5.41 -2.11 -16.12
C VAL A 167 -6.42 -2.71 -15.13
N GLY A 168 -6.37 -4.02 -14.91
CA GLY A 168 -7.18 -4.74 -13.91
C GLY A 168 -6.82 -4.41 -12.46
N SER A 169 -6.42 -3.17 -12.18
CA SER A 169 -6.03 -2.69 -10.87
C SER A 169 -7.28 -2.52 -9.99
N ARG A 170 -7.30 -3.32 -8.92
CA ARG A 170 -8.36 -3.29 -7.91
C ARG A 170 -8.24 -1.99 -7.10
N ALA A 171 -9.38 -1.33 -6.93
CA ALA A 171 -9.65 -0.19 -6.05
C ALA A 171 -8.92 1.13 -6.38
N ILE A 172 -9.62 2.03 -7.07
CA ILE A 172 -9.45 3.48 -6.84
C ILE A 172 -10.00 3.73 -5.44
N SER A 173 -9.12 3.88 -4.45
CA SER A 173 -9.52 4.21 -3.08
C SER A 173 -10.17 5.60 -3.02
N ARG A 174 -11.21 5.77 -2.21
CA ARG A 174 -11.67 7.12 -1.80
C ARG A 174 -10.62 7.65 -0.82
N GLY A 175 -9.62 8.37 -1.28
CA GLY A 175 -8.40 8.52 -0.50
C GLY A 175 -7.28 9.17 -1.30
N LEU A 176 -6.40 9.85 -0.57
CA LEU A 176 -4.95 9.72 -0.74
C LEU A 176 -4.60 8.53 0.23
N ALA A 177 -3.48 7.88 0.01
CA ALA A 177 -2.90 6.84 0.83
C ALA A 177 -2.15 7.39 2.04
N ARG A 178 -1.91 6.53 3.02
CA ARG A 178 -0.94 6.76 4.11
C ARG A 178 0.46 6.88 3.52
N ILE A 179 1.22 7.87 3.98
CA ILE A 179 2.64 8.03 3.63
C ILE A 179 3.45 8.00 4.91
N GLU A 180 4.58 7.31 4.87
CA GLU A 180 5.62 7.40 5.89
C GLU A 180 6.85 8.04 5.25
N PRO A 181 7.17 9.31 5.59
CA PRO A 181 8.39 9.94 5.12
C PRO A 181 9.61 9.10 5.51
N ALA A 182 10.45 8.76 4.53
CA ALA A 182 11.67 8.00 4.77
C ALA A 182 12.76 8.84 5.48
N THR A 183 12.64 10.17 5.45
CA THR A 183 13.61 11.10 6.03
C THR A 183 13.14 11.64 7.39
N PRO A 184 14.04 11.73 8.40
CA PRO A 184 13.71 12.31 9.70
C PRO A 184 13.41 13.81 9.57
N ASN A 185 12.69 14.41 10.52
CA ASN A 185 12.30 15.83 10.50
C ASN A 185 11.44 16.23 9.29
N THR A 186 10.68 15.27 8.78
CA THR A 186 9.72 15.49 7.69
C THR A 186 8.32 15.24 8.19
N LEU A 187 7.44 16.23 7.99
CA LEU A 187 6.02 16.15 8.30
C LEU A 187 5.17 16.32 7.04
N VAL A 188 4.14 15.49 6.93
CA VAL A 188 3.12 15.60 5.89
C VAL A 188 1.76 15.72 6.57
N ALA A 189 1.16 16.90 6.53
CA ALA A 189 -0.13 17.20 7.12
C ALA A 189 -1.21 17.15 6.04
N PHE A 190 -2.20 16.29 6.22
CA PHE A 190 -3.36 16.15 5.34
C PHE A 190 -4.58 16.80 5.97
N ALA A 191 -5.38 17.49 5.17
CA ALA A 191 -6.67 18.04 5.58
C ALA A 191 -7.71 16.98 5.97
N ALA A 192 -7.54 15.73 5.52
CA ALA A 192 -8.40 14.60 5.87
C ALA A 192 -7.62 13.29 5.98
N LYS A 193 -8.00 12.41 6.93
CA LYS A 193 -7.38 11.08 7.15
C LYS A 193 -7.51 10.16 5.94
N ALA A 194 -6.69 9.10 5.91
CA ALA A 194 -6.72 8.11 4.83
C ALA A 194 -8.12 7.51 4.72
N GLY A 195 -8.62 7.35 3.51
CA GLY A 195 -9.99 6.84 3.30
C GLY A 195 -11.12 7.89 3.38
N SER A 196 -10.82 9.17 3.63
CA SER A 196 -11.83 10.23 3.80
C SER A 196 -11.55 11.49 2.95
N THR A 197 -12.59 12.27 2.66
CA THR A 197 -12.52 13.45 1.80
C THR A 197 -12.45 14.73 2.64
N ALA A 198 -11.64 15.70 2.20
CA ALA A 198 -11.70 17.06 2.71
C ALA A 198 -12.98 17.76 2.19
N SER A 199 -13.51 18.70 2.96
CA SER A 199 -14.63 19.54 2.52
C SER A 199 -14.10 20.89 2.11
N ASP A 200 -14.53 21.38 0.95
CA ASP A 200 -14.25 22.76 0.55
C ASP A 200 -14.93 23.78 1.50
N GLY A 201 -15.99 23.37 2.19
CA GLY A 201 -16.78 24.26 3.05
C GLY A 201 -17.71 25.20 2.26
N GLY A 202 -18.56 25.93 2.98
CA GLY A 202 -19.47 26.95 2.39
C GLY A 202 -18.98 28.39 2.55
N SER A 203 -17.79 28.57 3.15
CA SER A 203 -17.16 29.87 3.42
C SER A 203 -16.17 30.27 2.32
N LYS A 204 -15.63 31.49 2.42
CA LYS A 204 -14.60 32.02 1.51
C LYS A 204 -13.34 31.14 1.40
N ASN A 205 -13.01 30.45 2.49
CA ASN A 205 -11.82 29.59 2.61
C ASN A 205 -12.25 28.19 3.07
N SER A 206 -11.40 27.19 2.82
CA SER A 206 -11.60 25.83 3.34
C SER A 206 -11.57 25.81 4.88
N PRO A 207 -12.29 24.89 5.55
CA PRO A 207 -12.21 24.72 6.99
C PRO A 207 -10.79 24.45 7.48
N TYR A 208 -9.99 23.74 6.67
CA TYR A 208 -8.62 23.40 7.00
C TYR A 208 -7.69 24.62 6.91
N ALA A 209 -7.72 25.36 5.80
CA ALA A 209 -6.93 26.57 5.62
C ALA A 209 -7.28 27.63 6.67
N ALA A 210 -8.57 27.82 6.97
CA ALA A 210 -9.04 28.75 7.99
C ALA A 210 -8.52 28.41 9.40
N ALA A 211 -8.49 27.12 9.77
CA ALA A 211 -7.92 26.67 11.02
C ALA A 211 -6.39 26.76 11.02
N LEU A 212 -5.73 26.43 9.91
CA LEU A 212 -4.28 26.44 9.76
C LEU A 212 -3.68 27.82 10.03
N VAL A 213 -4.20 28.85 9.35
CA VAL A 213 -3.66 30.22 9.44
C VAL A 213 -3.78 30.84 10.83
N LYS A 214 -4.71 30.34 11.66
CA LYS A 214 -4.91 30.78 13.05
C LYS A 214 -3.75 30.37 13.96
N TYR A 215 -3.15 29.20 13.72
CA TYR A 215 -2.16 28.62 14.64
C TYR A 215 -0.75 28.59 14.07
N ILE A 216 -0.58 28.41 12.75
CA ILE A 216 0.73 28.16 12.13
C ILE A 216 1.71 29.33 12.26
N GLY A 217 1.20 30.56 12.38
CA GLY A 217 2.00 31.77 12.61
C GLY A 217 2.29 32.06 14.09
N THR A 218 1.86 31.22 15.02
CA THR A 218 2.01 31.48 16.47
C THR A 218 3.48 31.32 16.89
N PRO A 219 4.15 32.37 17.37
CA PRO A 219 5.55 32.29 17.79
C PRO A 219 5.75 31.29 18.94
N GLY A 220 6.75 30.41 18.81
CA GLY A 220 7.13 29.46 19.85
C GLY A 220 6.21 28.25 20.01
N LEU A 221 5.19 28.09 19.17
CA LEU A 221 4.28 26.94 19.24
C LEU A 221 4.81 25.76 18.41
N ASP A 222 5.04 24.62 19.05
CA ASP A 222 5.48 23.39 18.40
C ASP A 222 4.48 22.92 17.32
N LEU A 223 5.00 22.54 16.16
CA LEU A 223 4.20 22.12 15.01
C LEU A 223 3.25 20.95 15.31
N ARG A 224 3.61 20.01 16.19
CA ARG A 224 2.72 18.90 16.56
C ARG A 224 1.48 19.41 17.30
N ARG A 225 1.64 20.44 18.14
CA ARG A 225 0.51 21.10 18.82
C ARG A 225 -0.30 21.96 17.86
N VAL A 226 0.35 22.69 16.95
CA VAL A 226 -0.34 23.44 15.88
C VAL A 226 -1.30 22.52 15.14
N PHE A 227 -0.82 21.39 14.62
CA PHE A 227 -1.66 20.46 13.87
C PHE A 227 -2.71 19.77 14.75
N GLY A 228 -2.44 19.56 16.04
CA GLY A 228 -3.44 19.13 17.01
C GLY A 228 -4.61 20.12 17.11
N PHE A 229 -4.33 21.41 17.29
CA PHE A 229 -5.36 22.45 17.35
C PHE A 229 -6.10 22.64 16.03
N VAL A 230 -5.39 22.54 14.90
CA VAL A 230 -6.01 22.57 13.56
C VAL A 230 -6.98 21.41 13.41
N ARG A 231 -6.61 20.20 13.83
CA ARG A 231 -7.50 19.03 13.80
C ARG A 231 -8.76 19.29 14.62
N ASP A 232 -8.61 19.77 15.84
CA ASP A 232 -9.73 19.96 16.76
C ASP A 232 -10.71 21.05 16.23
N ASP A 233 -10.19 22.15 15.67
CA ASP A 233 -11.01 23.20 15.06
C ASP A 233 -11.73 22.72 13.78
N VAL A 234 -11.07 21.92 12.92
CA VAL A 234 -11.69 21.35 11.71
C VAL A 234 -12.75 20.32 12.05
N MET A 235 -12.49 19.45 13.03
CA MET A 235 -13.49 18.49 13.52
C MET A 235 -14.72 19.22 14.06
N LYS A 236 -14.53 20.29 14.83
CA LYS A 236 -15.61 21.14 15.32
C LYS A 236 -16.38 21.83 14.21
N ALA A 237 -15.69 22.43 13.23
CA ALA A 237 -16.30 23.17 12.13
C ALA A 237 -17.07 22.27 11.15
N THR A 238 -16.62 21.02 10.95
CA THR A 238 -17.24 20.09 9.99
C THR A 238 -18.25 19.13 10.62
N GLY A 239 -18.44 19.19 11.95
CA GLY A 239 -19.31 18.28 12.69
C GLY A 239 -18.76 16.86 12.72
N ASN A 240 -17.46 16.70 12.93
CA ASN A 240 -16.71 15.43 12.93
C ASN A 240 -16.74 14.66 11.60
N ARG A 241 -17.04 15.35 10.49
CA ARG A 241 -17.05 14.73 9.14
C ARG A 241 -15.69 14.72 8.47
N GLN A 242 -14.81 15.64 8.84
CA GLN A 242 -13.45 15.75 8.33
C GLN A 242 -12.46 15.74 9.49
N GLU A 243 -11.50 14.81 9.43
CA GLU A 243 -10.48 14.63 10.46
C GLU A 243 -9.09 14.84 9.84
N PRO A 244 -8.42 15.97 10.07
CA PRO A 244 -7.03 16.16 9.64
C PRO A 244 -6.08 15.16 10.28
N TYR A 245 -5.04 14.77 9.54
CA TYR A 245 -4.07 13.79 10.01
C TYR A 245 -2.65 14.15 9.58
N VAL A 246 -1.66 13.91 10.44
CA VAL A 246 -0.25 14.19 10.18
C VAL A 246 0.55 12.90 10.18
N TYR A 247 1.40 12.74 9.17
CA TYR A 247 2.38 11.66 9.09
C TYR A 247 3.80 12.20 9.18
N GLY A 248 4.71 11.32 9.58
CA GLY A 248 6.14 11.64 9.74
C GLY A 248 6.56 11.79 11.19
N THR A 249 7.83 12.13 11.35
CA THR A 249 8.47 12.24 12.66
C THR A 249 9.27 13.54 12.74
N LEU A 250 9.16 14.20 13.89
CA LEU A 250 10.07 15.27 14.29
C LEU A 250 10.93 14.76 15.45
N GLY A 251 12.10 15.38 15.63
CA GLY A 251 12.95 15.15 16.79
C GLY A 251 12.26 15.43 18.14
N GLY A 252 13.00 15.17 19.23
CA GLY A 252 12.51 15.36 20.59
C GLY A 252 12.32 16.82 21.00
N ASP A 253 13.00 17.75 20.32
CA ASP A 253 12.92 19.18 20.62
C ASP A 253 11.60 19.80 20.11
N ASP A 254 11.21 20.92 20.69
CA ASP A 254 10.10 21.73 20.16
C ASP A 254 10.56 22.38 18.84
N VAL A 255 9.84 22.11 17.75
CA VAL A 255 10.14 22.68 16.43
C VAL A 255 9.02 23.66 16.05
N PRO A 256 9.09 24.91 16.51
CA PRO A 256 8.13 25.94 16.11
C PRO A 256 8.44 26.43 14.69
N LEU A 257 7.39 26.73 13.90
CA LEU A 257 7.57 27.31 12.57
C LEU A 257 8.03 28.77 12.64
N VAL A 258 7.53 29.49 13.65
CA VAL A 258 7.92 30.86 13.98
C VAL A 258 8.70 30.81 15.29
N PRO A 259 10.00 31.17 15.29
CA PRO A 259 10.78 31.26 16.52
C PRO A 259 10.06 32.16 17.53
N ALA A 260 10.02 31.75 18.80
CA ALA A 260 9.55 32.63 19.86
C ALA A 260 10.40 33.90 19.82
N LYS A 261 9.76 35.07 19.68
CA LYS A 261 10.47 36.35 19.79
C LYS A 261 11.12 36.36 21.17
N GLU A 262 12.45 36.36 21.23
CA GLU A 262 13.18 36.60 22.48
C GLU A 262 12.71 37.95 23.02
N SER A 263 11.79 37.92 23.98
CA SER A 263 11.55 39.06 24.84
C SER A 263 12.87 39.28 25.57
N ALA A 264 13.48 40.43 25.31
CA ALA A 264 14.71 40.88 25.95
C ALA A 264 14.61 40.63 27.46
N LYS A 265 15.28 39.57 27.91
CA LYS A 265 15.47 39.32 29.33
C LYS A 265 16.48 40.37 29.80
N GLU A 266 15.94 41.41 30.43
CA GLU A 266 16.69 42.39 31.20
C GLU A 266 17.77 41.67 32.04
N PRO A 267 19.02 42.17 32.12
CA PRO A 267 20.10 41.48 32.80
C PRO A 267 19.86 41.52 34.30
N ALA A 268 19.10 40.54 34.80
CA ALA A 268 18.99 40.25 36.21
C ALA A 268 20.37 39.75 36.69
N ARG A 269 21.00 40.62 37.48
CA ARG A 269 22.20 40.39 38.27
C ARG A 269 22.13 39.01 38.96
N ALA A 270 23.22 38.26 38.82
CA ALA A 270 23.38 36.87 39.26
C ALA A 270 23.17 36.66 40.79
N PRO A 271 23.09 35.39 41.23
CA PRO A 271 24.34 34.73 41.62
C PRO A 271 24.59 33.43 40.84
N ALA A 272 25.75 33.42 40.16
CA ALA A 272 26.31 32.25 39.50
C ALA A 272 27.08 31.45 40.56
N GLN A 273 26.40 30.51 41.21
CA GLN A 273 27.04 29.42 41.95
C GLN A 273 26.15 28.15 42.02
N GLU A 274 24.84 28.24 41.79
CA GLU A 274 23.93 27.08 41.70
C GLU A 274 23.67 26.55 40.26
N ALA A 275 23.99 27.35 39.24
CA ALA A 275 23.67 27.03 37.84
C ALA A 275 24.58 25.95 37.21
N VAL A 276 25.77 25.72 37.77
CA VAL A 276 26.71 24.69 37.26
C VAL A 276 26.28 23.29 37.73
N SER A 277 25.80 23.15 38.97
CA SER A 277 25.32 21.85 39.50
C SER A 277 24.03 21.38 38.82
N SER A 278 23.08 22.29 38.57
CA SER A 278 21.79 21.95 37.94
C SER A 278 21.91 21.60 36.45
N THR A 279 22.95 22.09 35.76
CA THR A 279 23.23 21.73 34.35
C THR A 279 23.84 20.34 34.25
N THR A 280 24.80 20.01 35.12
CA THR A 280 25.39 18.66 35.19
C THR A 280 24.34 17.62 35.58
N GLN A 281 23.52 17.90 36.60
CA GLN A 281 22.47 16.99 37.06
C GLN A 281 21.38 16.75 36.00
N ARG A 282 21.06 17.77 35.18
CA ARG A 282 20.14 17.62 34.03
C ARG A 282 20.77 16.80 32.89
N SER A 283 22.08 16.90 32.68
CA SER A 283 22.79 16.10 31.67
C SER A 283 22.89 14.62 32.06
N GLU A 284 23.08 14.33 33.35
CA GLU A 284 23.10 12.97 33.89
C GLU A 284 21.71 12.32 33.81
N MET A 285 20.65 13.04 34.23
CA MET A 285 19.26 12.56 34.08
C MET A 285 18.89 12.21 32.64
N ARG A 286 19.32 13.03 31.67
CA ARG A 286 19.08 12.75 30.25
C ARG A 286 19.78 11.46 29.82
N ARG A 287 21.05 11.27 30.20
CA ARG A 287 21.83 10.08 29.85
C ARG A 287 21.24 8.80 30.44
N ASP A 288 20.81 8.86 31.69
CA ASP A 288 20.19 7.72 32.38
C ASP A 288 18.82 7.38 31.76
N TYR A 289 18.07 8.39 31.33
CA TYR A 289 16.82 8.19 30.61
C TYR A 289 17.04 7.54 29.24
N GLU A 290 18.04 7.99 28.48
CA GLU A 290 18.41 7.38 27.20
C GLU A 290 18.83 5.92 27.36
N LEU A 291 19.58 5.59 28.42
CA LEU A 291 19.95 4.21 28.75
C LEU A 291 18.71 3.36 29.07
N ALA A 292 17.76 3.88 29.85
CA ALA A 292 16.50 3.18 30.15
C ALA A 292 15.68 2.90 28.88
N LEU A 293 15.67 3.83 27.91
CA LEU A 293 15.04 3.62 26.60
C LEU A 293 15.75 2.57 25.74
N GLN A 294 17.10 2.51 25.79
CA GLN A 294 17.87 1.49 25.06
C GLN A 294 17.60 0.08 25.60
N VAL A 295 17.42 -0.07 26.91
CA VAL A 295 17.07 -1.36 27.52
C VAL A 295 15.61 -1.73 27.20
N GLY A 296 14.71 -0.75 27.13
CA GLY A 296 13.39 -0.89 26.49
C GLY A 296 12.38 -1.79 27.21
N ASN A 297 12.60 -2.09 28.50
CA ASN A 297 11.69 -2.91 29.31
C ASN A 297 11.14 -2.14 30.53
N LYS A 298 10.13 -2.70 31.19
CA LYS A 298 9.47 -2.05 32.34
C LYS A 298 10.42 -1.82 33.51
N ASP A 299 11.29 -2.78 33.78
CA ASP A 299 12.21 -2.74 34.93
C ASP A 299 13.21 -1.59 34.79
N ALA A 300 13.74 -1.36 33.60
CA ALA A 300 14.66 -0.25 33.32
C ALA A 300 13.99 1.12 33.50
N LEU A 301 12.74 1.26 33.01
CA LEU A 301 11.97 2.50 33.19
C LEU A 301 11.56 2.72 34.64
N ASN A 302 11.18 1.66 35.37
CA ASN A 302 10.89 1.72 36.80
C ASN A 302 12.12 2.08 37.63
N PHE A 303 13.29 1.53 37.29
CA PHE A 303 14.55 1.88 37.93
C PHE A 303 14.89 3.35 37.72
N PHE A 304 14.73 3.86 36.50
CA PHE A 304 14.88 5.29 36.20
C PHE A 304 13.92 6.16 37.01
N ILE A 305 12.64 5.79 37.09
CA ILE A 305 11.62 6.54 37.86
C ILE A 305 11.91 6.48 39.38
N ALA A 306 12.44 5.37 39.89
CA ALA A 306 12.82 5.26 41.30
C ALA A 306 14.02 6.18 41.65
N GLN A 307 14.97 6.31 40.72
CA GLN A 307 16.12 7.21 40.86
C GLN A 307 15.73 8.68 40.66
N TYR A 308 14.80 8.95 39.75
CA TYR A 308 14.32 10.30 39.39
C TYR A 308 12.78 10.33 39.39
N PRO A 309 12.14 10.55 40.56
CA PRO A 309 10.68 10.44 40.69
C PRO A 309 9.91 11.59 40.03
N ASP A 310 10.54 12.76 39.95
CA ASP A 310 9.93 14.01 39.48
C ASP A 310 10.74 14.67 38.36
N GLY A 311 10.06 15.41 37.50
CA GLY A 311 10.66 16.13 36.37
C GLY A 311 10.18 15.67 35.00
N TYR A 312 10.71 16.31 33.97
CA TYR A 312 10.32 16.09 32.58
C TYR A 312 10.58 14.65 32.11
N TYR A 313 11.80 14.14 32.31
CA TYR A 313 12.16 12.78 31.93
C TYR A 313 11.43 11.71 32.75
N ALA A 314 11.16 11.97 34.03
CA ALA A 314 10.33 11.09 34.87
C ALA A 314 8.90 10.98 34.33
N SER A 315 8.34 12.09 33.84
CA SER A 315 7.01 12.12 33.22
C SER A 315 6.97 11.34 31.90
N LEU A 316 8.03 11.47 31.08
CA LEU A 316 8.16 10.69 29.84
C LEU A 316 8.36 9.21 30.10
N ALA A 317 9.13 8.83 31.12
CA ALA A 317 9.33 7.44 31.51
C ALA A 317 8.02 6.79 31.99
N LYS A 318 7.22 7.51 32.80
CA LYS A 318 5.88 7.05 33.22
C LYS A 318 4.93 6.86 32.04
N LEU A 319 4.98 7.76 31.04
CA LEU A 319 4.18 7.64 29.82
C LEU A 319 4.61 6.41 28.98
N GLN A 320 5.91 6.18 28.86
CA GLN A 320 6.45 5.03 28.13
C GLN A 320 6.09 3.71 28.84
N LEU A 321 6.14 3.66 30.17
CA LEU A 321 5.71 2.51 30.95
C LEU A 321 4.22 2.20 30.73
N ALA A 322 3.36 3.22 30.77
CA ALA A 322 1.94 3.07 30.49
C ALA A 322 1.66 2.54 29.07
N LYS A 323 2.49 2.92 28.08
CA LYS A 323 2.41 2.40 26.72
C LYS A 323 2.78 0.91 26.64
N ILE A 324 3.83 0.48 27.34
CA ILE A 324 4.22 -0.93 27.42
C ILE A 324 3.13 -1.75 28.13
N ASP A 325 2.57 -1.23 29.24
CA ASP A 325 1.45 -1.86 29.94
C ASP A 325 0.20 -2.01 29.06
N ALA A 326 -0.12 -0.98 28.28
CA ALA A 326 -1.26 -1.01 27.37
C ALA A 326 -1.05 -2.04 26.25
N GLU A 327 0.16 -2.14 25.71
CA GLU A 327 0.50 -3.10 24.67
C GLU A 327 0.47 -4.54 25.19
N GLU A 328 1.00 -4.81 26.38
CA GLU A 328 0.91 -6.14 27.00
C GLU A 328 -0.53 -6.56 27.27
N LYS A 329 -1.37 -5.63 27.77
CA LYS A 329 -2.81 -5.89 27.96
C LYS A 329 -3.49 -6.18 26.62
N ARG A 330 -3.11 -5.49 25.54
CA ARG A 330 -3.63 -5.72 24.19
C ARG A 330 -3.22 -7.10 23.67
N VAL A 331 -1.97 -7.51 23.85
CA VAL A 331 -1.48 -8.84 23.46
C VAL A 331 -2.17 -9.94 24.26
N ALA A 332 -2.30 -9.79 25.58
CA ALA A 332 -3.00 -10.75 26.43
C ALA A 332 -4.50 -10.87 26.07
N ALA A 333 -5.16 -9.74 25.76
CA ALA A 333 -6.54 -9.74 25.29
C ALA A 333 -6.69 -10.43 23.92
N ALA A 334 -5.76 -10.19 22.99
CA ALA A 334 -5.75 -10.83 21.68
C ALA A 334 -5.51 -12.34 21.77
N GLU A 335 -4.63 -12.79 22.66
CA GLU A 335 -4.38 -14.22 22.90
C GLU A 335 -5.60 -14.90 23.52
N LYS A 336 -6.24 -14.27 24.52
CA LYS A 336 -7.49 -14.76 25.10
C LYS A 336 -8.63 -14.84 24.07
N ALA A 337 -8.72 -13.88 23.16
CA ALA A 337 -9.69 -13.92 22.06
C ALA A 337 -9.42 -15.08 21.11
N ARG A 338 -8.15 -15.32 20.72
CA ARG A 338 -7.78 -16.49 19.90
C ARG A 338 -8.12 -17.81 20.58
N GLN A 339 -7.87 -17.93 21.88
CA GLN A 339 -8.22 -19.13 22.64
C GLN A 339 -9.75 -19.35 22.67
N ALA A 340 -10.53 -18.29 22.86
CA ALA A 340 -11.99 -18.36 22.82
C ALA A 340 -12.51 -18.76 21.43
N GLU A 341 -11.93 -18.22 20.36
CA GLU A 341 -12.29 -18.61 18.97
C GLU A 341 -11.94 -20.08 18.69
N GLN A 342 -10.80 -20.58 19.18
CA GLN A 342 -10.41 -21.98 19.05
C GLN A 342 -11.35 -22.91 19.83
N GLU A 343 -11.75 -22.54 21.04
CA GLU A 343 -12.72 -23.31 21.83
C GLU A 343 -14.11 -23.30 21.18
N GLN A 344 -14.56 -22.16 20.66
CA GLN A 344 -15.80 -22.06 19.90
C GLN A 344 -15.75 -22.95 18.65
N ALA A 345 -14.64 -22.94 17.90
CA ALA A 345 -14.47 -23.80 16.73
C ALA A 345 -14.49 -25.29 17.12
N ARG A 346 -13.90 -25.67 18.26
CA ARG A 346 -13.97 -27.05 18.79
C ARG A 346 -15.41 -27.45 19.08
N LEU A 347 -16.16 -26.62 19.80
CA LEU A 347 -17.56 -26.89 20.17
C LEU A 347 -18.47 -26.99 18.93
N VAL A 348 -18.26 -26.15 17.92
CA VAL A 348 -18.99 -26.23 16.64
C VAL A 348 -18.68 -27.55 15.91
N ASN A 349 -17.42 -27.98 15.89
CA ASN A 349 -17.04 -29.26 15.28
C ASN A 349 -17.60 -30.47 16.04
N GLU A 350 -17.60 -30.43 17.38
CA GLU A 350 -18.20 -31.48 18.22
C GLU A 350 -19.73 -31.56 18.01
N GLY A 351 -20.42 -30.42 17.94
CA GLY A 351 -21.85 -30.37 17.64
C GLY A 351 -22.18 -30.88 16.22
N ALA A 352 -21.35 -30.55 15.23
CA ALA A 352 -21.47 -31.07 13.87
C ALA A 352 -21.27 -32.60 13.83
N GLN A 353 -20.30 -33.14 14.57
CA GLN A 353 -20.10 -34.59 14.70
C GLN A 353 -21.28 -35.29 15.36
N GLN A 354 -21.84 -34.75 16.45
CA GLN A 354 -23.02 -35.32 17.09
C GLN A 354 -24.23 -35.35 16.15
N THR A 355 -24.43 -34.28 15.37
CA THR A 355 -25.51 -34.21 14.37
C THR A 355 -25.32 -35.24 13.26
N GLN A 356 -24.09 -35.43 12.78
CA GLN A 356 -23.77 -36.45 11.78
C GLN A 356 -23.95 -37.88 12.32
N LEU A 357 -23.55 -38.14 13.57
CA LEU A 357 -23.76 -39.44 14.22
C LEU A 357 -25.25 -39.75 14.41
N ALA A 358 -26.06 -38.76 14.82
CA ALA A 358 -27.50 -38.92 14.95
C ALA A 358 -28.18 -39.21 13.60
N LYS A 359 -27.75 -38.51 12.54
CA LYS A 359 -28.23 -38.78 11.18
C LYS A 359 -27.82 -40.18 10.71
N ALA A 360 -26.56 -40.58 10.91
CA ALA A 360 -26.09 -41.91 10.54
C ALA A 360 -26.83 -43.03 11.29
N ALA A 361 -27.16 -42.82 12.58
CA ALA A 361 -27.97 -43.75 13.35
C ALA A 361 -29.42 -43.84 12.84
N SER A 362 -30.03 -42.71 12.48
CA SER A 362 -31.36 -42.66 11.86
C SER A 362 -31.38 -43.37 10.50
N ASP A 363 -30.38 -43.09 9.66
CA ASP A 363 -30.25 -43.69 8.33
C ASP A 363 -30.02 -45.21 8.43
N LEU A 364 -29.23 -45.66 9.43
CA LEU A 364 -29.03 -47.08 9.71
C LEU A 364 -30.34 -47.77 10.13
N LYS A 365 -31.14 -47.13 10.99
CA LYS A 365 -32.44 -47.67 11.41
C LYS A 365 -33.41 -47.76 10.24
N ALA A 366 -33.51 -46.72 9.41
CA ALA A 366 -34.34 -46.72 8.21
C ALA A 366 -33.91 -47.83 7.22
N ALA A 367 -32.60 -48.07 7.07
CA ALA A 367 -32.09 -49.14 6.23
C ALA A 367 -32.42 -50.54 6.78
N GLN A 368 -32.43 -50.74 8.10
CA GLN A 368 -32.84 -52.00 8.73
C GLN A 368 -34.35 -52.25 8.56
N GLU A 369 -35.18 -51.23 8.76
CA GLU A 369 -36.63 -51.32 8.55
C GLU A 369 -36.97 -51.62 7.09
N ALA A 370 -36.28 -50.99 6.13
CA ALA A 370 -36.45 -51.27 4.71
C ALA A 370 -36.05 -52.71 4.35
N ARG A 371 -35.00 -53.26 4.97
CA ARG A 371 -34.61 -54.67 4.78
C ARG A 371 -35.68 -55.63 5.33
N ALA A 372 -36.16 -55.38 6.55
CA ALA A 372 -37.23 -56.20 7.14
C ALA A 372 -38.52 -56.15 6.31
N ALA A 373 -38.89 -54.97 5.80
CA ALA A 373 -40.04 -54.81 4.90
C ALA A 373 -39.85 -55.56 3.57
N ALA A 374 -38.65 -55.54 3.00
CA ALA A 374 -38.32 -56.29 1.79
C ALA A 374 -38.36 -57.81 2.00
N GLU A 375 -37.89 -58.29 3.16
CA GLU A 375 -37.99 -59.71 3.55
C GLU A 375 -39.46 -60.13 3.72
N ALA A 376 -40.28 -59.34 4.43
CA ALA A 376 -41.72 -59.60 4.57
C ALA A 376 -42.47 -59.55 3.22
N ALA A 377 -42.10 -58.62 2.32
CA ALA A 377 -42.64 -58.55 0.97
C ALA A 377 -42.27 -59.80 0.14
N LYS A 378 -41.06 -60.34 0.33
CA LYS A 378 -40.63 -61.58 -0.32
C LYS A 378 -41.41 -62.78 0.21
N GLU A 379 -41.61 -62.88 1.52
CA GLU A 379 -42.41 -63.95 2.14
C GLU A 379 -43.87 -63.90 1.67
N THR A 380 -44.49 -62.72 1.66
CA THR A 380 -45.86 -62.56 1.16
C THR A 380 -45.99 -62.92 -0.32
N ALA A 381 -45.02 -62.53 -1.17
CA ALA A 381 -44.99 -62.93 -2.57
C ALA A 381 -44.83 -64.45 -2.75
N GLN A 382 -44.00 -65.10 -1.93
CA GLN A 382 -43.84 -66.56 -1.93
C GLN A 382 -45.14 -67.26 -1.51
N HIS A 383 -45.84 -66.77 -0.49
CA HIS A 383 -47.14 -67.29 -0.07
C HIS A 383 -48.19 -67.14 -1.17
N GLN A 384 -48.25 -65.99 -1.83
CA GLN A 384 -49.18 -65.77 -2.96
C GLN A 384 -48.87 -66.68 -4.15
N ALA A 385 -47.59 -66.87 -4.49
CA ALA A 385 -47.17 -67.79 -5.54
C ALA A 385 -47.55 -69.24 -5.22
N ALA A 386 -47.34 -69.69 -3.99
CA ALA A 386 -47.76 -71.03 -3.55
C ALA A 386 -49.28 -71.22 -3.62
N GLN A 387 -50.07 -70.21 -3.23
CA GLN A 387 -51.53 -70.25 -3.36
C GLN A 387 -51.99 -70.25 -4.83
N ALA A 388 -51.34 -69.47 -5.69
CA ALA A 388 -51.64 -69.44 -7.13
C ALA A 388 -51.37 -70.81 -7.78
N GLU A 389 -50.28 -71.46 -7.39
CA GLU A 389 -49.94 -72.80 -7.86
C GLU A 389 -50.97 -73.86 -7.41
N GLN A 390 -51.40 -73.81 -6.15
CA GLN A 390 -52.49 -74.66 -5.66
C GLN A 390 -53.79 -74.45 -6.44
N ARG A 391 -54.14 -73.20 -6.77
CA ARG A 391 -55.31 -72.88 -7.59
C ARG A 391 -55.15 -73.40 -9.03
N ARG A 392 -53.95 -73.33 -9.61
CA ARG A 392 -53.66 -73.87 -10.94
C ARG A 392 -53.87 -75.38 -10.97
N VAL A 393 -53.30 -76.11 -10.02
CA VAL A 393 -53.47 -77.58 -9.91
C VAL A 393 -54.97 -77.94 -9.70
N ALA A 394 -55.70 -77.19 -8.86
CA ALA A 394 -57.14 -77.37 -8.68
C ALA A 394 -57.94 -77.08 -9.96
N ALA A 395 -57.57 -76.06 -10.75
CA ALA A 395 -58.21 -75.75 -12.01
C ALA A 395 -57.90 -76.79 -13.11
N GLU A 396 -56.66 -77.29 -13.19
CA GLU A 396 -56.26 -78.35 -14.11
C GLU A 396 -57.00 -79.66 -13.82
N THR A 397 -57.12 -80.05 -12.54
CA THR A 397 -57.92 -81.22 -12.14
C THR A 397 -59.42 -81.03 -12.43
N ALA A 398 -59.97 -79.82 -12.27
CA ALA A 398 -61.36 -79.51 -12.61
C ALA A 398 -61.62 -79.42 -14.12
N ALA A 399 -60.65 -78.98 -14.93
CA ALA A 399 -60.72 -78.94 -16.38
C ALA A 399 -60.58 -80.35 -16.99
N ALA A 400 -59.74 -81.20 -16.41
CA ALA A 400 -59.65 -82.63 -16.74
C ALA A 400 -60.99 -83.35 -16.47
N ALA A 401 -61.80 -82.86 -15.52
CA ALA A 401 -63.14 -83.37 -15.26
C ALA A 401 -64.24 -82.83 -16.22
N LYS A 402 -63.96 -81.78 -17.01
CA LYS A 402 -64.97 -81.09 -17.86
C LYS A 402 -64.79 -81.26 -19.37
N ASN A 403 -63.64 -81.76 -19.86
CA ASN A 403 -63.41 -81.96 -21.29
C ASN A 403 -63.38 -83.46 -21.65
N ALA A 404 -64.57 -84.06 -21.72
CA ALA A 404 -64.82 -85.25 -22.52
C ALA A 404 -65.60 -84.82 -23.77
N VAL A 405 -65.03 -85.13 -24.94
CA VAL A 405 -65.60 -85.16 -26.30
C VAL A 405 -65.53 -83.86 -27.13
N PRO A 406 -64.95 -83.91 -28.36
CA PRO A 406 -64.76 -82.77 -29.26
C PRO A 406 -65.65 -82.83 -30.52
N SER A 407 -65.90 -81.67 -31.16
CA SER A 407 -66.00 -81.58 -32.65
C SER A 407 -66.26 -80.14 -33.17
N ALA A 408 -65.33 -79.68 -34.02
CA ALA A 408 -65.52 -79.02 -35.33
C ALA A 408 -66.14 -77.59 -35.44
N PRO A 409 -65.90 -76.89 -36.59
CA PRO A 409 -65.66 -75.44 -36.67
C PRO A 409 -66.68 -74.65 -37.51
N ASP A 410 -66.64 -73.30 -37.47
CA ASP A 410 -66.97 -72.45 -38.63
C ASP A 410 -66.63 -70.94 -38.42
N PRO A 411 -66.52 -70.11 -39.49
CA PRO A 411 -66.01 -68.74 -39.43
C PRO A 411 -66.99 -67.60 -39.86
N LEU A 412 -66.59 -66.36 -39.51
CA LEU A 412 -66.87 -65.02 -40.10
C LEU A 412 -68.15 -64.18 -39.77
N ARG A 413 -67.84 -62.90 -39.45
CA ARG A 413 -68.61 -61.61 -39.55
C ARG A 413 -69.71 -61.37 -38.49
N GLU A 414 -69.96 -60.16 -37.96
CA GLU A 414 -69.69 -58.78 -38.39
C GLU A 414 -69.87 -57.78 -37.22
N THR A 415 -69.11 -56.67 -37.26
CA THR A 415 -69.40 -55.27 -36.85
C THR A 415 -70.28 -54.93 -35.64
N ASN A 416 -69.76 -54.11 -34.71
CA ASN A 416 -70.15 -52.70 -34.56
C ASN A 416 -69.30 -51.91 -33.54
N SER A 417 -69.34 -50.60 -33.74
CA SER A 417 -68.48 -49.52 -33.26
C SER A 417 -68.87 -48.86 -31.93
N ASN A 418 -67.89 -48.18 -31.32
CA ASN A 418 -67.96 -47.07 -30.33
C ASN A 418 -68.37 -47.48 -28.90
N THR A 419 -67.75 -47.01 -27.79
CA THR A 419 -67.08 -45.71 -27.51
C THR A 419 -66.22 -45.81 -26.22
N ASP A 420 -65.20 -44.93 -26.13
CA ASP A 420 -64.56 -44.32 -24.95
C ASP A 420 -63.75 -45.14 -23.92
N THR A 421 -62.43 -44.99 -23.93
CA THR A 421 -61.71 -43.96 -23.13
C THR A 421 -60.19 -44.21 -23.21
N LYS A 422 -59.46 -43.24 -23.76
CA LYS A 422 -57.99 -43.24 -23.89
C LYS A 422 -57.45 -42.17 -22.95
N VAL A 423 -56.79 -42.56 -21.85
CA VAL A 423 -56.03 -41.63 -20.99
C VAL A 423 -54.54 -41.94 -21.22
N ALA A 424 -53.92 -41.13 -22.06
CA ALA A 424 -52.47 -41.09 -22.25
C ALA A 424 -51.88 -40.00 -21.35
N ALA A 425 -50.73 -40.32 -20.77
CA ALA A 425 -50.04 -39.64 -19.70
C ALA A 425 -49.50 -38.25 -20.07
N LEU A 426 -49.52 -37.34 -19.07
CA LEU A 426 -48.70 -36.13 -18.94
C LEU A 426 -48.01 -36.17 -17.56
N PRO A 427 -46.93 -35.38 -17.35
CA PRO A 427 -45.65 -35.87 -16.80
C PRO A 427 -45.52 -35.84 -15.27
N ASN A 428 -44.76 -36.81 -14.76
CA ASN A 428 -44.35 -36.92 -13.36
C ASN A 428 -43.14 -35.98 -13.08
N PRO A 429 -43.17 -35.15 -12.02
CA PRO A 429 -42.04 -34.35 -11.60
C PRO A 429 -40.96 -35.17 -10.87
N GLN A 430 -39.70 -34.84 -11.19
CA GLN A 430 -38.49 -35.08 -10.39
C GLN A 430 -38.07 -36.55 -10.18
N ALA A 431 -37.39 -37.08 -11.19
CA ALA A 431 -36.33 -38.05 -10.98
C ALA A 431 -35.12 -37.37 -10.28
N PRO A 432 -34.41 -38.05 -9.36
CA PRO A 432 -33.14 -37.57 -8.84
C PRO A 432 -32.12 -37.46 -9.97
N ALA A 433 -31.26 -36.43 -9.91
CA ALA A 433 -30.19 -36.21 -10.87
C ALA A 433 -29.33 -37.48 -11.05
N PRO A 434 -28.89 -37.81 -12.29
CA PRO A 434 -28.01 -38.94 -12.51
C PRO A 434 -26.69 -38.77 -11.72
N PRO A 435 -26.08 -39.86 -11.23
CA PRO A 435 -24.74 -39.79 -10.66
C PRO A 435 -23.77 -39.22 -11.71
N LEU A 436 -22.96 -38.23 -11.31
CA LEU A 436 -21.93 -37.59 -12.15
C LEU A 436 -21.18 -38.66 -12.94
N SER A 437 -21.09 -38.49 -14.26
CA SER A 437 -20.32 -39.42 -15.08
C SER A 437 -18.84 -39.42 -14.63
N PRO A 438 -18.11 -40.55 -14.72
CA PRO A 438 -16.70 -40.59 -14.32
C PRO A 438 -15.81 -39.53 -14.99
N ALA A 439 -16.18 -39.11 -16.21
CA ALA A 439 -15.51 -38.03 -16.95
C ALA A 439 -15.77 -36.64 -16.35
N GLU A 440 -16.99 -36.37 -15.87
CA GLU A 440 -17.32 -35.11 -15.18
C GLU A 440 -16.64 -35.03 -13.81
N LEU A 441 -16.52 -36.17 -13.12
CA LEU A 441 -15.77 -36.25 -11.87
C LEU A 441 -14.29 -35.99 -12.10
N ALA A 442 -13.68 -36.62 -13.11
CA ALA A 442 -12.29 -36.39 -13.49
C ALA A 442 -12.03 -34.92 -13.86
N LYS A 443 -12.92 -34.31 -14.64
CA LYS A 443 -12.83 -32.90 -15.03
C LYS A 443 -12.95 -31.96 -13.83
N SER A 444 -13.82 -32.28 -12.88
CA SER A 444 -13.98 -31.52 -11.64
C SER A 444 -12.72 -31.60 -10.77
N VAL A 445 -12.15 -32.80 -10.60
CA VAL A 445 -10.90 -32.99 -9.85
C VAL A 445 -9.74 -32.26 -10.51
N GLN A 446 -9.60 -32.34 -11.83
CA GLN A 446 -8.57 -31.60 -12.57
C GLN A 446 -8.71 -30.08 -12.42
N THR A 447 -9.94 -29.57 -12.48
CA THR A 447 -10.21 -28.12 -12.32
C THR A 447 -9.80 -27.64 -10.92
N GLU A 448 -10.13 -28.42 -9.90
CA GLU A 448 -9.76 -28.11 -8.52
C GLU A 448 -8.25 -28.27 -8.27
N LEU A 449 -7.61 -29.30 -8.82
CA LEU A 449 -6.15 -29.47 -8.77
C LEU A 449 -5.42 -28.29 -9.43
N ARG A 450 -5.97 -27.74 -10.51
CA ARG A 450 -5.43 -26.52 -11.15
C ARG A 450 -5.63 -25.30 -10.26
N ARG A 451 -6.79 -25.15 -9.62
CA ARG A 451 -7.08 -24.05 -8.68
C ARG A 451 -6.09 -24.04 -7.51
N VAL A 452 -5.76 -25.20 -6.95
CA VAL A 452 -4.76 -25.32 -5.87
C VAL A 452 -3.32 -25.34 -6.37
N GLY A 453 -3.09 -25.12 -7.67
CA GLY A 453 -1.78 -24.97 -8.29
C GLY A 453 -1.02 -26.28 -8.55
N CYS A 454 -1.65 -27.44 -8.40
CA CYS A 454 -1.02 -28.76 -8.55
C CYS A 454 -1.09 -29.30 -9.99
N LEU A 455 -2.01 -28.81 -10.83
CA LEU A 455 -2.14 -29.17 -12.24
C LEU A 455 -1.82 -27.96 -13.14
N THR A 456 -0.94 -28.13 -14.12
CA THR A 456 -0.53 -27.10 -15.09
C THR A 456 -1.22 -27.22 -16.46
N GLY A 457 -1.93 -28.32 -16.71
CA GLY A 457 -2.66 -28.60 -17.96
C GLY A 457 -4.16 -28.23 -17.94
N SER A 458 -4.85 -28.48 -19.05
CA SER A 458 -6.30 -28.30 -19.17
C SER A 458 -7.08 -29.45 -18.51
N ALA A 459 -8.26 -29.15 -17.94
CA ALA A 459 -9.16 -30.17 -17.40
C ALA A 459 -9.95 -30.84 -18.53
N SER A 460 -9.32 -31.82 -19.19
CA SER A 460 -9.86 -32.55 -20.34
C SER A 460 -10.95 -33.56 -19.96
N GLY A 461 -11.03 -33.97 -18.69
CA GLY A 461 -11.91 -35.05 -18.23
C GLY A 461 -11.33 -36.45 -18.42
N GLU A 462 -10.15 -36.57 -19.03
CA GLU A 462 -9.41 -37.84 -19.17
C GLU A 462 -8.40 -38.00 -18.03
N TRP A 463 -8.44 -39.13 -17.31
CA TRP A 463 -7.54 -39.37 -16.18
C TRP A 463 -6.18 -39.93 -16.62
N ASP A 464 -5.30 -39.04 -17.08
CA ASP A 464 -4.02 -39.35 -17.69
C ASP A 464 -2.82 -39.32 -16.71
N ALA A 465 -1.59 -39.53 -17.22
CA ALA A 465 -0.38 -39.49 -16.39
C ALA A 465 -0.10 -38.11 -15.77
N ALA A 466 -0.57 -37.00 -16.37
CA ALA A 466 -0.45 -35.68 -15.78
C ALA A 466 -1.39 -35.51 -14.58
N SER A 467 -2.62 -36.00 -14.69
CA SER A 467 -3.64 -35.98 -13.63
C SER A 467 -3.20 -36.78 -12.40
N ARG A 468 -2.63 -37.97 -12.62
CA ARG A 468 -2.08 -38.82 -11.55
C ARG A 468 -0.93 -38.15 -10.80
N ARG A 469 0.03 -37.57 -11.53
CA ARG A 469 1.16 -36.82 -10.94
C ARG A 469 0.69 -35.57 -10.18
N SER A 470 -0.35 -34.90 -10.66
CA SER A 470 -0.91 -33.71 -10.01
C SER A 470 -1.60 -34.05 -8.70
N LEU A 471 -2.33 -35.18 -8.65
CA LEU A 471 -2.93 -35.68 -7.40
C LEU A 471 -1.86 -36.20 -6.43
N GLU A 472 -0.76 -36.76 -6.93
CA GLU A 472 0.39 -37.16 -6.12
C GLU A 472 1.11 -35.95 -5.51
N LEU A 473 1.34 -34.89 -6.28
CA LEU A 473 1.88 -33.63 -5.77
C LEU A 473 0.96 -33.00 -4.71
N PHE A 474 -0.35 -33.06 -4.93
CA PHE A 474 -1.32 -32.62 -3.94
C PHE A 474 -1.22 -33.44 -2.66
N ASN A 475 -1.14 -34.77 -2.76
CA ASN A 475 -0.97 -35.65 -1.61
C ASN A 475 0.28 -35.32 -0.79
N GLN A 476 1.41 -35.10 -1.46
CA GLN A 476 2.66 -34.75 -0.80
C GLN A 476 2.58 -33.41 -0.07
N ASN A 477 2.01 -32.38 -0.70
CA ASN A 477 1.97 -31.02 -0.13
C ASN A 477 0.80 -30.80 0.84
N ALA A 478 -0.31 -31.52 0.69
CA ALA A 478 -1.47 -31.44 1.59
C ALA A 478 -1.39 -32.42 2.76
N GLY A 479 -0.41 -33.35 2.76
CA GLY A 479 -0.30 -34.42 3.76
C GLY A 479 -1.40 -35.49 3.65
N THR A 480 -1.97 -35.69 2.45
CA THR A 480 -3.08 -36.62 2.21
C THR A 480 -2.62 -37.90 1.50
N LYS A 481 -3.47 -38.93 1.49
CA LYS A 481 -3.16 -40.25 0.88
C LYS A 481 -4.29 -40.73 -0.03
N PHE A 482 -4.67 -39.92 -1.02
CA PHE A 482 -5.67 -40.33 -2.00
C PHE A 482 -5.08 -41.30 -3.04
N ASP A 483 -5.87 -42.26 -3.48
CA ASP A 483 -5.49 -43.18 -4.56
C ASP A 483 -5.35 -42.42 -5.88
N THR A 484 -4.15 -42.39 -6.44
CA THR A 484 -3.86 -41.63 -7.66
C THR A 484 -4.38 -42.32 -8.92
N LYS A 485 -4.79 -43.59 -8.87
CA LYS A 485 -5.16 -44.37 -10.07
C LYS A 485 -6.49 -43.94 -10.69
N ALA A 486 -7.38 -43.30 -9.92
CA ALA A 486 -8.69 -42.86 -10.41
C ALA A 486 -9.12 -41.54 -9.75
N ALA A 487 -9.89 -40.73 -10.46
CA ALA A 487 -10.59 -39.58 -9.88
C ALA A 487 -11.69 -40.08 -8.94
N ARG A 488 -11.69 -39.61 -7.70
CA ARG A 488 -12.69 -39.98 -6.69
C ARG A 488 -13.31 -38.74 -6.04
N ALA A 489 -14.54 -38.87 -5.58
CA ALA A 489 -15.31 -37.78 -4.98
C ALA A 489 -14.72 -37.31 -3.64
N ASP A 490 -14.15 -38.23 -2.86
CA ASP A 490 -13.44 -37.92 -1.61
C ASP A 490 -12.22 -37.01 -1.83
N ALA A 491 -11.43 -37.28 -2.87
CA ALA A 491 -10.32 -36.43 -3.28
C ALA A 491 -10.83 -35.05 -3.73
N LEU A 492 -11.92 -34.99 -4.50
CA LEU A 492 -12.51 -33.73 -4.96
C LEU A 492 -12.92 -32.82 -3.80
N ASP A 493 -13.65 -33.38 -2.82
CA ASP A 493 -14.16 -32.62 -1.68
C ASP A 493 -13.01 -32.14 -0.77
N ALA A 494 -11.98 -32.96 -0.60
CA ALA A 494 -10.78 -32.57 0.15
C ALA A 494 -9.98 -31.44 -0.53
N ILE A 495 -9.90 -31.44 -1.88
CA ILE A 495 -9.24 -30.37 -2.63
C ILE A 495 -10.06 -29.08 -2.55
N LYS A 496 -11.40 -29.15 -2.65
CA LYS A 496 -12.31 -28.00 -2.49
C LYS A 496 -12.18 -27.33 -1.12
N LEU A 497 -11.91 -28.10 -0.06
CA LEU A 497 -11.72 -27.56 1.29
C LEU A 497 -10.48 -26.66 1.42
N LYS A 498 -9.53 -26.74 0.48
CA LYS A 498 -8.32 -25.91 0.49
C LYS A 498 -8.64 -24.57 -0.18
N SER A 499 -8.69 -23.51 0.62
CA SER A 499 -8.99 -22.13 0.18
C SER A 499 -7.78 -21.42 -0.46
N ALA A 500 -6.56 -21.92 -0.28
CA ALA A 500 -5.32 -21.37 -0.82
C ALA A 500 -4.59 -22.36 -1.74
N ARG A 501 -3.62 -21.86 -2.52
CA ARG A 501 -2.73 -22.68 -3.35
C ARG A 501 -1.95 -23.66 -2.46
N VAL A 502 -1.96 -24.95 -2.82
CA VAL A 502 -1.32 -26.03 -2.05
C VAL A 502 0.03 -26.40 -2.64
N CYS A 503 0.12 -26.48 -3.97
CA CYS A 503 1.38 -26.82 -4.63
C CYS A 503 2.21 -25.56 -4.93
N PRO A 504 3.52 -25.55 -4.62
CA PRO A 504 4.38 -24.41 -4.90
C PRO A 504 4.52 -24.20 -6.42
N LEU A 505 4.56 -22.95 -6.84
CA LEU A 505 4.75 -22.56 -8.23
C LEU A 505 6.21 -22.84 -8.63
N ILE A 506 6.42 -23.85 -9.48
CA ILE A 506 7.75 -24.20 -10.01
C ILE A 506 8.01 -23.29 -11.21
N CYS A 507 8.92 -22.33 -11.05
CA CYS A 507 9.41 -21.49 -12.14
C CYS A 507 10.49 -22.21 -12.95
N GLY A 508 10.53 -21.98 -14.27
CA GLY A 508 11.61 -22.48 -15.12
C GLY A 508 12.95 -21.81 -14.79
N SER A 509 14.05 -22.40 -15.26
CA SER A 509 15.42 -21.88 -15.05
C SER A 509 15.54 -20.40 -15.44
N GLY A 510 16.15 -19.60 -14.58
CA GLY A 510 16.34 -18.15 -14.75
C GLY A 510 15.18 -17.28 -14.28
N LEU A 511 14.16 -17.87 -13.63
CA LEU A 511 13.00 -17.18 -13.09
C LEU A 511 12.84 -17.49 -11.60
N LYS A 512 12.66 -16.46 -10.77
CA LYS A 512 12.37 -16.58 -9.33
C LYS A 512 10.90 -16.31 -9.08
N ARG A 513 10.34 -17.00 -8.08
CA ARG A 513 8.97 -16.78 -7.63
C ARG A 513 8.86 -15.43 -6.90
N ASP A 514 8.00 -14.57 -7.41
CA ASP A 514 7.56 -13.34 -6.74
C ASP A 514 6.03 -13.38 -6.59
N GLY A 515 5.56 -13.64 -5.37
CA GLY A 515 4.15 -13.92 -5.12
C GLY A 515 3.63 -15.11 -5.92
N ASP A 516 2.68 -14.85 -6.84
CA ASP A 516 2.07 -15.85 -7.73
C ASP A 516 2.62 -15.80 -9.17
N HIS A 517 3.70 -15.06 -9.42
CA HIS A 517 4.32 -14.91 -10.74
C HIS A 517 5.77 -15.40 -10.75
N CYS A 518 6.21 -15.91 -11.91
CA CYS A 518 7.63 -16.13 -12.18
C CYS A 518 8.22 -14.86 -12.79
N VAL A 519 9.12 -14.20 -12.07
CA VAL A 519 9.84 -13.01 -12.55
C VAL A 519 11.28 -13.38 -12.89
N LYS A 520 11.85 -12.74 -13.91
CA LYS A 520 13.23 -13.01 -14.35
C LYS A 520 14.22 -12.62 -13.26
N ILE A 521 15.19 -13.49 -12.97
CA ILE A 521 16.22 -13.19 -11.98
C ILE A 521 17.13 -12.09 -12.54
N THR A 522 17.07 -10.91 -11.93
CA THR A 522 17.95 -9.78 -12.25
C THR A 522 19.00 -9.62 -11.15
N CYS A 523 20.26 -9.81 -11.51
CA CYS A 523 21.38 -9.64 -10.60
C CYS A 523 21.80 -8.17 -10.51
N ALA A 524 22.24 -7.74 -9.32
CA ALA A 524 22.80 -6.40 -9.12
C ALA A 524 24.09 -6.18 -9.95
N ALA A 525 24.46 -4.91 -10.18
CA ALA A 525 25.66 -4.57 -10.96
C ALA A 525 26.92 -5.25 -10.37
N GLY A 526 27.62 -6.04 -11.20
CA GLY A 526 28.81 -6.80 -10.81
C GLY A 526 28.57 -8.28 -10.44
N TYR A 527 27.31 -8.73 -10.49
CA TYR A 527 26.90 -10.12 -10.27
C TYR A 527 26.33 -10.72 -11.56
N PHE A 528 26.51 -12.03 -11.76
CA PHE A 528 25.94 -12.79 -12.89
C PHE A 528 25.16 -13.98 -12.36
N LEU A 529 24.13 -14.41 -13.10
CA LEU A 529 23.35 -15.58 -12.76
C LEU A 529 24.15 -16.84 -13.14
N ASN A 530 24.40 -17.73 -12.18
CA ASN A 530 25.03 -19.02 -12.42
C ASN A 530 24.00 -20.08 -12.87
N ASP A 531 24.47 -21.28 -13.21
CA ASP A 531 23.60 -22.38 -13.69
C ASP A 531 22.68 -22.94 -12.59
N ASP A 532 22.89 -22.56 -11.33
CA ASP A 532 22.07 -22.89 -10.17
C ASP A 532 21.03 -21.79 -9.84
N ASP A 533 20.81 -20.84 -10.77
CA ASP A 533 19.87 -19.71 -10.62
C ASP A 533 20.19 -18.75 -9.45
N GLU A 534 21.46 -18.68 -9.03
CA GLU A 534 21.98 -17.76 -8.02
C GLU A 534 22.87 -16.65 -8.60
N CYS A 535 22.79 -15.44 -8.04
CA CYS A 535 23.61 -14.32 -8.46
C CYS A 535 24.98 -14.35 -7.79
N GLU A 536 26.02 -14.76 -8.54
CA GLU A 536 27.40 -14.79 -8.06
C GLU A 536 28.22 -13.56 -8.51
N LYS A 537 29.15 -13.13 -7.65
CA LYS A 537 30.06 -12.03 -7.96
C LYS A 537 31.17 -12.51 -8.88
N ARG A 538 31.44 -11.79 -9.98
CA ARG A 538 32.62 -12.07 -10.83
C ARG A 538 33.89 -11.93 -10.01
N LYS A 539 34.57 -13.04 -9.70
CA LYS A 539 35.92 -13.04 -9.11
C LYS A 539 36.89 -12.49 -10.16
N VAL A 540 37.32 -11.24 -9.99
CA VAL A 540 38.39 -10.66 -10.80
C VAL A 540 39.68 -11.42 -10.49
N ARG A 541 40.18 -12.20 -11.44
CA ARG A 541 41.49 -12.84 -11.36
C ARG A 541 42.54 -11.74 -11.30
N GLN A 542 43.17 -11.55 -10.14
CA GLN A 542 44.27 -10.60 -9.99
C GLN A 542 45.44 -11.05 -10.88
N VAL A 543 45.77 -10.23 -11.86
CA VAL A 543 47.01 -10.39 -12.64
C VAL A 543 48.16 -9.90 -11.76
N PRO A 544 49.28 -10.64 -11.61
CA PRO A 544 50.38 -10.21 -10.75
C PRO A 544 51.02 -8.94 -11.33
N SER A 545 51.21 -7.93 -10.48
CA SER A 545 51.90 -6.69 -10.82
C SER A 545 53.33 -6.99 -11.30
N ALA A 546 53.66 -6.57 -12.51
CA ALA A 546 55.00 -6.68 -13.05
C ALA A 546 55.95 -5.78 -12.27
N ARG A 547 56.92 -6.45 -11.64
CA ARG A 547 58.06 -5.95 -10.89
C ARG A 547 58.87 -4.95 -11.72
N LEU A 548 59.16 -3.79 -11.12
CA LEU A 548 60.18 -2.85 -11.55
C LEU A 548 61.52 -3.57 -11.77
N GLU A 549 62.03 -3.57 -13.00
CA GLU A 549 63.47 -3.67 -13.25
C GLU A 549 63.96 -2.48 -14.07
N ARG A 550 64.94 -1.80 -13.47
CA ARG A 550 65.68 -0.66 -13.97
C ARG A 550 66.82 -1.18 -14.87
N ARG A 551 66.93 -0.71 -16.11
CA ARG A 551 68.19 -0.69 -16.85
C ARG A 551 68.32 0.59 -17.69
N GLU A 552 69.52 1.14 -17.67
CA GLU A 552 69.94 2.52 -17.97
C GLU A 552 70.14 2.90 -19.46
N ARG A 553 70.06 4.23 -19.71
CA ARG A 553 70.72 5.10 -20.74
C ARG A 553 70.32 4.90 -22.22
N GLU A 554 70.02 5.93 -23.03
CA GLU A 554 70.76 7.18 -23.35
C GLU A 554 69.82 8.35 -23.82
N PRO A 555 70.30 9.60 -23.95
CA PRO A 555 69.47 10.81 -24.09
C PRO A 555 69.05 11.12 -25.54
N ALA A 556 67.83 11.65 -25.71
CA ALA A 556 67.29 12.10 -26.99
C ALA A 556 67.75 13.53 -27.35
N PRO A 557 68.12 13.82 -28.62
CA PRO A 557 68.52 15.15 -29.05
C PRO A 557 67.32 16.07 -29.34
N ALA A 558 67.60 17.37 -29.25
CA ALA A 558 66.68 18.50 -29.25
C ALA A 558 65.87 18.71 -30.54
N ARG A 559 64.63 19.22 -30.39
CA ARG A 559 63.80 19.75 -31.48
C ARG A 559 64.29 21.13 -31.95
N PRO A 560 64.39 21.40 -33.26
CA PRO A 560 64.73 22.72 -33.77
C PRO A 560 63.53 23.68 -33.80
N ALA A 561 63.85 24.98 -33.75
CA ALA A 561 62.98 26.12 -33.52
C ALA A 561 62.18 26.60 -34.75
N ARG A 562 61.10 27.35 -34.48
CA ARG A 562 60.29 28.12 -35.45
C ARG A 562 61.12 29.18 -36.20
N PRO A 563 60.86 29.43 -37.49
CA PRO A 563 61.26 30.67 -38.15
C PRO A 563 60.13 31.73 -38.14
N LYS A 564 60.53 33.00 -38.03
CA LYS A 564 59.73 34.21 -38.30
C LYS A 564 60.12 34.80 -39.66
N ALA A 565 59.09 35.27 -40.37
CA ALA A 565 58.97 36.47 -41.22
C ALA A 565 59.82 36.67 -42.50
N GLU A 566 59.08 37.03 -43.56
CA GLU A 566 59.25 38.16 -44.51
C GLU A 566 59.57 37.92 -46.01
N ALA A 567 58.79 38.69 -46.80
CA ALA A 567 59.05 39.32 -48.10
C ALA A 567 58.68 38.64 -49.45
N SER A 568 57.65 39.23 -50.09
CA SER A 568 57.70 39.89 -51.41
C SER A 568 57.00 39.25 -52.64
N ALA A 569 56.19 40.12 -53.27
CA ALA A 569 55.88 40.28 -54.70
C ALA A 569 54.93 39.30 -55.43
N GLY A 570 53.88 39.88 -56.02
CA GLY A 570 53.54 39.55 -57.41
C GLY A 570 52.07 39.32 -57.77
N ASN A 571 51.44 40.40 -58.25
CA ASN A 571 50.50 40.46 -59.37
C ASN A 571 48.96 40.35 -59.16
N LYS A 572 48.32 41.41 -59.69
CA LYS A 572 46.89 41.63 -60.04
C LYS A 572 46.48 40.73 -61.22
N PRO A 573 45.18 40.56 -61.60
CA PRO A 573 44.32 41.66 -62.07
C PRO A 573 42.81 41.57 -61.69
N GLU A 574 42.14 42.72 -61.90
CA GLU A 574 40.73 42.93 -62.34
C GLU A 574 39.55 42.28 -61.57
N GLY A 575 38.46 42.96 -61.22
CA GLY A 575 37.97 44.29 -61.56
C GLY A 575 36.58 44.53 -60.93
N GLY A 576 36.19 45.81 -60.83
CA GLY A 576 34.84 46.30 -60.50
C GLY A 576 34.48 46.27 -59.01
N GLY A 577 34.03 47.33 -58.35
CA GLY A 577 33.56 48.62 -58.81
C GLY A 577 32.59 49.19 -57.76
N MET A 578 33.13 50.02 -56.86
CA MET A 578 32.47 51.11 -56.12
C MET A 578 31.46 50.85 -54.97
N PRO A 579 31.37 51.80 -54.01
CA PRO A 579 30.99 51.58 -52.60
C PRO A 579 29.60 52.19 -52.27
N PHE A 580 29.11 52.13 -51.03
CA PHE A 580 28.50 53.28 -50.33
C PHE A 580 28.05 52.96 -48.89
N MET A 581 28.51 53.83 -47.98
CA MET A 581 27.97 54.34 -46.71
C MET A 581 27.03 53.51 -45.79
N PHE A 582 27.44 53.43 -44.52
CA PHE A 582 26.76 54.01 -43.35
C PHE A 582 25.24 54.29 -43.47
N PHE A 583 24.42 53.63 -42.63
CA PHE A 583 23.78 54.21 -41.44
C PHE A 583 22.89 53.16 -40.74
N LEU A 584 22.95 53.12 -39.41
CA LEU A 584 21.94 52.53 -38.51
C LEU A 584 20.61 53.35 -38.60
N PRO A 585 19.46 52.88 -38.07
CA PRO A 585 19.29 51.96 -36.94
C PRO A 585 18.54 50.65 -37.22
#